data_AF-A0A2X3EFR2-F1
#
_entry.id   AF-A0A2X3EFR2-F1
#
_cell.length_a   1.000
_cell.length_b   1.000
_cell.length_c   1.000
_cell.angle_alpha   90.00
_cell.angle_beta   90.00
_cell.angle_gamma   90.00
#
_symmetry.space_group_name_H-M   'P 1'
#
loop_
_entity.id
_entity.type
_entity.pdbx_description
1 polymer ?
#
loop_
_entity_poly.entity_id
_entity_poly.type
_entity_poly.pdbx_seq_one_letter_code
_entity_poly.pdbx_strand_id
1 'polypeptide(L)' 'MGLPWFKLREQRFPEPVIAFSSNYELYASMSARVHFCLEELSSVSKSIPSDESFIWAGGI' A
#
# COMPACT_ATOMS: atom_id res chain seq x y z
N MET A 1 10.46 11.06 -1.96
CA MET A 1 11.43 10.34 -1.11
C MET A 1 11.25 10.84 0.32
N GLY A 2 11.03 9.95 1.29
CA GLY A 2 10.77 10.32 2.69
C GLY A 2 12.02 10.79 3.45
N LEU A 3 11.82 11.27 4.68
CA LEU A 3 12.92 11.60 5.60
C LEU A 3 13.62 10.32 6.09
N PRO A 4 14.96 10.30 6.19
CA PRO A 4 15.69 9.18 6.78
C PRO A 4 15.31 8.93 8.25
N TRP A 5 15.24 7.67 8.66
CA TRP A 5 14.84 7.27 10.00
C TRP A 5 15.66 7.95 11.12
N PHE A 6 16.97 8.14 10.93
CA PHE A 6 17.82 8.77 11.96
C PHE A 6 17.40 10.22 12.25
N LYS A 7 16.91 10.96 11.25
CA LYS A 7 16.36 12.32 11.45
C LYS A 7 14.97 12.28 12.09
N LEU A 8 14.15 11.31 11.70
CA LEU A 8 12.78 11.15 12.22
C LEU A 8 12.76 10.78 13.70
N ARG A 9 13.64 9.89 14.16
CA ARG A 9 13.65 9.46 15.58
C ARG A 9 13.98 10.59 16.56
N GLU A 10 14.64 11.64 16.08
CA GLU A 10 15.02 12.81 16.89
C GLU A 10 13.90 13.86 16.94
N GLN A 11 12.86 13.74 16.11
CA GLN A 11 11.73 14.65 16.12
C GLN A 11 10.85 14.40 17.34
N ARG A 12 10.36 15.49 17.94
CA ARG A 12 9.35 15.43 18.99
C ARG A 12 7.99 15.34 18.33
N PHE A 13 7.29 14.25 18.58
CA PHE A 13 5.91 14.07 18.16
C PHE A 13 4.98 14.33 19.36
N PRO A 14 3.78 14.89 19.13
CA PRO A 14 2.80 15.06 20.19
C PRO A 14 2.37 13.70 20.78
N GLU A 15 2.37 12.64 19.96
CA GLU A 15 2.08 11.26 20.36
C GLU A 15 3.31 10.32 20.18
N PRO A 16 3.37 9.20 20.91
CA PRO A 16 4.40 8.19 20.71
C PRO A 16 4.38 7.59 19.30
N VAL A 17 5.52 7.60 18.62
CA VAL A 17 5.69 6.98 17.29
C VAL A 17 6.45 5.67 17.44
N ILE A 18 5.88 4.59 16.89
CA ILE A 18 6.52 3.26 16.84
C ILE A 18 6.88 2.97 15.39
N ALA A 19 8.16 2.68 15.13
CA ALA A 19 8.65 2.33 13.80
C ALA A 19 8.97 0.83 13.72
N PHE A 20 8.49 0.20 12.65
CA PHE A 20 8.78 -1.19 12.30
C PHE A 20 9.54 -1.26 10.98
N SER A 21 10.35 -2.31 10.81
CA SER A 21 10.96 -2.61 9.52
C SER A 21 9.92 -3.03 8.50
N SER A 22 10.11 -2.62 7.24
CA SER A 22 9.25 -3.02 6.13
C SER A 22 9.29 -4.54 5.92
N ASN A 23 8.12 -5.15 5.73
CA ASN A 23 7.99 -6.55 5.31
C ASN A 23 7.37 -6.64 3.90
N TYR A 24 8.22 -6.64 2.88
CA TYR A 24 7.80 -6.62 1.48
C TYR A 24 7.08 -7.91 1.04
N GLU A 25 7.42 -9.06 1.61
CA GLU A 25 6.75 -10.32 1.28
C GLU A 25 5.28 -10.30 1.75
N LEU A 26 5.06 -9.81 2.97
CA LEU A 26 3.70 -9.62 3.50
C LEU A 26 2.91 -8.61 2.65
N TYR A 27 3.52 -7.48 2.29
CA TYR A 27 2.86 -6.44 1.49
C TYR A 27 2.48 -6.95 0.11
N ALA A 28 3.38 -7.69 -0.56
CA ALA A 28 3.12 -8.31 -1.85
C ALA A 28 1.99 -9.37 -1.76
N SER A 29 1.99 -10.19 -0.72
CA SER A 29 0.93 -11.16 -0.47
C SER A 29 -0.44 -10.51 -0.25
N MET A 30 -0.48 -9.41 0.50
CA MET A 30 -1.71 -8.62 0.71
C MET A 30 -2.19 -7.97 -0.59
N SER A 31 -1.27 -7.35 -1.33
CA SER A 31 -1.53 -6.72 -2.61
C SER A 31 -2.17 -7.71 -3.61
N ALA A 32 -1.59 -8.89 -3.76
CA ALA A 32 -2.10 -9.92 -4.66
C ALA A 32 -3.55 -10.32 -4.33
N ARG A 33 -3.91 -10.44 -3.05
CA ARG A 33 -5.29 -10.74 -2.64
C ARG A 33 -6.26 -9.62 -2.98
N VAL A 34 -5.85 -8.36 -2.81
CA VAL A 34 -6.69 -7.21 -3.17
C VAL A 34 -6.90 -7.13 -4.68
N HIS A 35 -5.83 -7.29 -5.47
CA HIS A 35 -5.94 -7.30 -6.92
C HIS A 35 -6.86 -8.42 -7.42
N PHE A 36 -6.77 -9.62 -6.84
CA PHE A 36 -7.69 -10.71 -7.17
C PHE A 36 -9.16 -10.31 -6.95
N CYS A 37 -9.48 -9.67 -5.83
CA CYS A 37 -10.85 -9.16 -5.59
C CYS A 37 -11.26 -8.07 -6.59
N LEU A 38 -10.34 -7.22 -7.03
CA LEU A 38 -10.62 -6.15 -8.00
C LEU A 38 -10.87 -6.70 -9.41
N GLU A 39 -10.16 -7.75 -9.81
CA GLU A 39 -10.38 -8.45 -11.08
C GLU A 39 -11.77 -9.10 -11.15
N GLU A 40 -12.25 -9.65 -10.04
CA GLU A 40 -13.62 -10.20 -9.94
C GLU A 40 -14.70 -9.12 -10.06
N LEU A 41 -14.43 -7.88 -9.61
CA LEU A 41 -15.38 -6.76 -9.66
C LEU A 41 -15.44 -6.08 -11.03
N SER A 42 -14.32 -6.04 -11.76
CA SER A 42 -14.25 -5.42 -13.07
C SER A 42 -13.17 -6.06 -13.92
N SER A 43 -13.55 -6.58 -15.09
CA SER A 43 -12.64 -7.16 -16.07
C SER A 43 -11.69 -6.14 -16.71
N VAL A 44 -11.97 -4.85 -16.56
CA VAL A 44 -11.11 -3.75 -17.01
C VAL A 44 -10.45 -3.13 -15.78
N SER A 45 -9.47 -3.85 -15.23
CA SER A 45 -8.59 -3.39 -14.17
C SER A 45 -7.16 -3.22 -14.70
N LYS A 46 -6.45 -2.22 -14.18
CA LYS A 46 -5.02 -2.03 -14.41
C LYS A 46 -4.31 -1.95 -13.08
N SER A 47 -3.54 -2.99 -12.77
CA SER A 47 -2.66 -3.01 -11.61
C SER A 47 -1.48 -2.04 -11.80
N ILE A 48 -1.18 -1.29 -10.75
CA ILE A 48 -0.03 -0.39 -10.56
C ILE A 48 0.67 -0.86 -9.27
N PRO A 49 1.98 -0.61 -9.06
CA PRO A 49 2.75 -1.15 -7.94
C PRO A 49 2.00 -1.21 -6.60
N SER A 50 2.16 -2.38 -5.95
CA SER A 50 1.70 -2.92 -4.66
C SER A 50 0.41 -2.42 -3.98
N ASP A 51 0.03 -1.17 -4.11
CA ASP A 51 -1.03 -0.52 -3.34
C ASP A 51 -2.00 0.29 -4.21
N GLU A 52 -1.79 0.38 -5.52
CA GLU A 52 -2.62 1.18 -6.41
C GLU A 52 -3.23 0.37 -7.57
N SER A 53 -4.45 0.70 -7.97
CA SER A 53 -5.11 0.12 -9.15
C SER A 53 -6.15 1.05 -9.73
N PHE A 54 -6.30 1.02 -11.05
CA PHE A 54 -7.45 1.62 -11.72
C PHE A 54 -8.46 0.53 -12.05
N ILE A 55 -9.74 0.79 -11.79
CA ILE A 55 -10.86 -0.08 -12.18
C ILE A 55 -11.87 0.72 -12.98
N TRP A 56 -12.47 0.08 -13.99
CA TRP A 56 -13.62 0.64 -14.67
C TRP A 56 -14.91 0.29 -13.92
N ALA A 57 -15.63 1.32 -13.47
CA ALA A 57 -16.86 1.18 -12.68
C ALA A 57 -18.15 1.46 -13.48
N GLY A 58 -18.08 1.66 -14.80
CA GLY A 58 -19.26 2.05 -15.60
C GLY A 58 -20.24 0.92 -15.91
N GLY A 59 -20.05 -0.27 -15.33
CA GLY A 59 -20.93 -1.43 -15.51
C GLY A 59 -21.20 -2.22 -14.23
N ILE A 60 -20.81 -1.68 -13.06
CA ILE A 60 -21.17 -2.16 -11.72
C ILE A 60 -22.34 -1.36 -11.15
#